data_AF-A0A1I7W7J3-F1
#
_entry.id   AF-A0A1I7W7J3-F1
#
_cell.length_a   1.000
_cell.length_b   1.000
_cell.length_c   1.000
_cell.angle_alpha   90.00
_cell.angle_beta   90.00
_cell.angle_gamma   90.00
#
_symmetry.space_group_name_H-M   'P 1'
#
loop_
_entity.id
_entity.type
_entity.pdbx_description
1 polymer ?
#
loop_
_entity_poly.entity_id
_entity_poly.type
_entity_poly.pdbx_seq_one_letter_code
_entity_poly.pdbx_strand_id
1 'polypeptide(L)'
;MATKEQYAKSLSTNKELVPLSSTLGWAGWSPWTSCSKTCGGGVSQQLRRCLDVKCSGFSIRFRVCNLMECDKPNRSTRDTICSGEIIVSKQQFSC
;
A
#
# COMPACT_ATOMS: atom_id res chain seq x y z
N MET A 1 -0.66 -25.51 -7.60
CA MET A 1 0.58 -24.94 -8.16
C MET A 1 0.20 -23.70 -8.94
N ALA A 2 0.42 -22.52 -8.35
CA ALA A 2 -0.04 -21.25 -8.89
C ALA A 2 0.67 -20.97 -10.22
N THR A 3 -0.08 -21.04 -11.33
CA THR A 3 0.40 -20.71 -12.66
C THR A 3 0.70 -19.21 -12.70
N LYS A 4 1.86 -18.87 -13.27
CA LYS A 4 2.44 -17.52 -13.34
C LYS A 4 1.70 -16.64 -14.36
N GLU A 5 0.40 -16.48 -14.21
CA GLU A 5 -0.47 -15.81 -15.19
C GLU A 5 -1.22 -14.61 -14.60
N GLN A 6 -0.67 -13.97 -13.57
CA GLN A 6 -1.31 -12.83 -12.91
C GLN A 6 -0.61 -11.49 -13.14
N TYR A 7 0.42 -11.43 -14.00
CA TYR A 7 1.02 -10.16 -14.43
C TYR A 7 0.41 -9.58 -15.72
N ALA A 8 -0.63 -10.22 -16.27
CA ALA A 8 -1.26 -9.80 -17.53
C ALA A 8 -2.71 -9.32 -17.34
N LYS A 9 -2.99 -8.51 -16.31
CA LYS A 9 -4.31 -7.85 -16.15
C LYS A 9 -4.20 -6.34 -16.04
N SER A 10 -3.49 -5.72 -17.00
CA SER A 10 -3.65 -4.30 -17.30
C SER A 10 -3.75 -4.03 -18.81
N LEU A 11 -4.27 -4.99 -19.57
CA LEU A 11 -4.81 -4.75 -20.92
C LEU A 11 -6.33 -4.62 -20.82
N SER A 12 -6.78 -3.65 -20.02
CA SER A 12 -8.06 -3.01 -20.28
C SER A 12 -7.75 -1.89 -21.26
N THR A 13 -7.89 -2.22 -22.53
CA THR A 13 -7.97 -1.30 -23.64
C THR A 13 -9.17 -0.37 -23.41
N ASN A 14 -8.99 0.65 -22.57
CA ASN A 14 -9.79 1.85 -22.68
C ASN A 14 -8.90 2.88 -23.34
N LYS A 15 -9.23 3.15 -24.60
CA LYS A 15 -8.72 4.24 -25.42
C LYS A 15 -9.21 5.55 -24.81
N GLU A 16 -8.83 5.82 -23.57
CA GLU A 16 -8.90 7.15 -23.02
C GLU A 16 -7.66 7.82 -23.57
N LEU A 17 -7.87 8.54 -24.68
CA LEU A 17 -6.92 9.47 -25.25
C LEU A 17 -6.29 10.22 -24.08
N VAL A 18 -5.07 9.82 -23.69
CA VAL A 18 -4.29 10.55 -22.69
C VAL A 18 -4.28 11.97 -23.23
N PRO A 19 -4.90 12.94 -22.54
CA PRO A 19 -5.02 14.26 -23.11
C PRO A 19 -3.59 14.70 -23.43
N LEU A 20 -3.32 15.07 -24.68
CA LEU A 20 -2.09 15.71 -25.13
C LEU A 20 -1.96 17.13 -24.53
N SER A 21 -2.34 17.27 -23.27
CA SER A 21 -2.10 18.42 -22.40
C SER A 21 -0.89 18.11 -21.53
N SER A 22 0.20 17.66 -22.15
CA SER A 22 1.54 17.60 -21.55
C SER A 22 2.17 18.98 -21.62
N THR A 23 1.52 19.96 -21.00
CA THR A 23 2.03 21.33 -20.92
C THR A 23 3.05 21.39 -19.77
N LEU A 24 4.32 21.12 -20.14
CA LEU A 24 5.54 21.65 -19.50
C LEU A 24 5.85 21.18 -18.06
N GLY A 25 6.14 19.89 -17.90
CA GLY A 25 6.80 19.39 -16.67
C GLY A 25 6.59 17.90 -16.45
N TRP A 26 5.39 17.50 -16.06
CA TRP A 26 5.10 16.13 -15.65
C TRP A 26 4.29 15.34 -16.68
N ALA A 27 4.65 14.08 -16.88
CA ALA A 27 3.76 13.10 -17.51
C ALA A 27 2.51 12.90 -16.64
N GLY A 28 1.43 12.41 -17.27
CA GLY A 28 0.29 11.88 -16.54
C GLY A 28 0.71 10.80 -15.53
N TRP A 29 -0.01 10.71 -14.43
CA TRP A 29 0.21 9.67 -13.44
C TRP A 29 -0.09 8.28 -14.02
N SER A 30 0.76 7.29 -13.71
CA SER A 30 0.53 5.87 -14.02
C SER A 30 -0.76 5.38 -13.36
N PRO A 31 -1.32 4.21 -13.68
CA PRO A 31 -2.32 3.60 -12.79
C PRO A 31 -1.73 3.29 -11.40
N TRP A 32 -2.60 3.22 -10.39
CA TRP A 32 -2.20 2.77 -9.05
C TRP A 32 -1.79 1.30 -9.08
N THR A 33 -0.75 0.95 -8.33
CA THR A 33 -0.39 -0.46 -8.13
C THR A 33 -1.44 -1.18 -7.29
N SER A 34 -1.42 -2.51 -7.35
CA SER A 34 -2.13 -3.36 -6.40
C SER A 34 -1.82 -2.95 -4.96
N CYS A 35 -2.83 -3.02 -4.11
CA CYS A 35 -2.67 -2.73 -2.69
C CYS A 35 -1.75 -3.76 -2.04
N SER A 36 -0.81 -3.32 -1.20
CA SER A 36 0.14 -4.23 -0.53
C SER A 36 -0.53 -5.27 0.37
N LYS A 37 -1.71 -4.93 0.92
CA LYS A 37 -2.53 -5.81 1.74
C LYS A 37 -3.96 -5.81 1.23
N THR A 38 -4.65 -6.93 1.41
CA THR A 38 -6.08 -7.06 1.13
C THR A 38 -6.97 -6.63 2.29
N CYS A 39 -6.41 -6.48 3.50
CA CYS A 39 -7.10 -6.04 4.71
C CYS A 39 -6.11 -5.38 5.70
N GLY A 40 -6.62 -4.71 6.72
CA GLY A 40 -5.85 -4.11 7.81
C GLY A 40 -5.01 -2.91 7.41
N GLY A 41 -5.39 -2.21 6.33
CA GLY A 41 -4.67 -1.05 5.81
C GLY A 41 -3.41 -1.44 5.04
N GLY A 42 -3.54 -1.53 3.72
CA GLY A 42 -2.44 -1.64 2.78
C GLY A 42 -2.07 -0.29 2.16
N VAL A 43 -1.00 -0.29 1.36
CA VAL A 43 -0.52 0.90 0.64
C VAL A 43 -0.49 0.57 -0.86
N SER A 44 -0.95 1.52 -1.67
CA SER A 44 -0.76 1.51 -3.12
C SER A 44 0.07 2.72 -3.53
N GLN A 45 0.88 2.54 -4.56
CA GLN A 45 1.77 3.56 -5.08
C GLN A 45 1.41 3.91 -6.52
N GLN A 46 1.77 5.12 -6.93
CA GLN A 46 1.62 5.59 -8.29
C GLN A 46 2.83 6.42 -8.66
N LEU A 47 3.25 6.32 -9.92
CA LEU A 47 4.45 6.98 -10.42
C LEU A 47 4.09 7.92 -11.57
N ARG A 48 4.88 8.97 -11.73
CA ARG A 48 4.87 9.83 -12.91
C ARG A 48 6.30 10.11 -13.34
N ARG A 49 6.50 10.33 -14.64
CA ARG A 49 7.81 10.69 -15.19
C ARG A 49 7.89 12.19 -15.39
N CYS A 50 9.06 12.76 -15.14
CA CYS A 50 9.36 14.12 -15.54
C CYS A 50 9.66 14.11 -17.05
N LEU A 51 8.96 14.93 -17.81
CA LEU A 51 9.14 15.05 -19.27
C LEU A 51 9.98 16.29 -19.66
N ASP A 52 10.36 17.09 -18.66
CA ASP A 52 11.09 18.35 -18.83
C ASP A 52 12.41 18.32 -18.03
N VAL A 53 13.25 19.35 -18.20
CA VAL A 53 14.54 19.47 -17.51
C VAL A 53 14.40 19.72 -16.01
N LYS A 54 13.30 20.34 -15.59
CA LYS A 54 13.05 20.68 -14.19
C LYS A 54 11.60 20.45 -13.82
N CYS A 55 11.37 19.39 -13.03
CA CYS A 55 10.09 19.14 -12.43
C CYS A 55 10.08 19.47 -10.95
N SER A 56 9.14 20.31 -10.53
CA SER A 56 8.93 20.59 -9.11
C SER A 56 7.98 19.55 -8.49
N GLY A 57 8.36 19.00 -7.34
CA GLY A 57 7.59 18.02 -6.57
C GLY A 57 8.03 16.56 -6.74
N PHE A 58 7.22 15.64 -6.21
CA PHE A 58 7.58 14.22 -6.14
C PHE A 58 7.16 13.46 -7.41
N SER A 59 7.98 12.49 -7.82
CA SER A 59 7.70 11.54 -8.92
C SER A 59 6.86 10.34 -8.49
N ILE A 60 6.67 10.17 -7.18
CA ILE A 60 5.93 9.07 -6.57
C ILE A 60 4.89 9.60 -5.59
N ARG A 61 3.74 8.94 -5.52
CA ARG A 61 2.74 9.19 -4.47
C ARG A 61 2.18 7.88 -3.92
N PHE A 62 1.74 7.94 -2.66
CA PHE A 62 1.19 6.81 -1.92
C PHE A 62 -0.23 7.11 -1.49
N ARG A 63 -1.04 6.07 -1.38
CA ARG A 63 -2.36 6.13 -0.72
C ARG A 63 -2.60 4.85 0.08
N VAL A 64 -3.37 5.00 1.15
CA VAL A 64 -3.84 3.86 1.94
C VAL A 64 -5.03 3.23 1.21
N CYS A 65 -5.09 1.91 1.18
CA CYS A 65 -6.14 1.11 0.57
C CYS A 65 -6.50 -0.07 1.47
N ASN A 66 -7.67 -0.67 1.25
CA ASN A 66 -8.11 -1.86 1.98
C ASN A 66 -8.06 -1.69 3.51
N LEU A 67 -8.75 -0.65 4.00
CA LEU A 67 -8.89 -0.30 5.41
C LEU A 67 -9.78 -1.27 6.20
N MET A 68 -10.46 -2.19 5.52
CA MET A 68 -11.27 -3.22 6.16
C MET A 68 -10.42 -4.05 7.11
N GLU A 69 -10.91 -4.29 8.33
CA GLU A 69 -10.21 -5.13 9.30
C GLU A 69 -10.02 -6.56 8.76
N CYS A 70 -8.88 -7.17 9.09
CA CYS A 70 -8.65 -8.57 8.76
C CYS A 70 -9.41 -9.44 9.75
N ASP A 71 -10.10 -10.46 9.23
CA ASP A 71 -10.86 -11.45 10.00
C ASP A 71 -9.98 -12.25 10.99
N LYS A 72 -8.67 -12.24 10.74
CA LYS A 72 -7.68 -12.65 11.73
C LYS A 72 -7.19 -11.39 12.41
N PRO A 73 -7.42 -11.22 13.73
CA PRO A 73 -6.66 -10.24 14.48
C PRO A 73 -5.20 -10.64 14.26
N ASN A 74 -4.48 -9.84 13.47
CA ASN A 74 -3.05 -9.87 13.51
C ASN A 74 -2.74 -9.33 14.89
N ARG A 75 -2.66 -10.27 15.85
CA ARG A 75 -2.27 -10.07 17.23
C ARG A 75 -0.92 -9.40 17.11
N SER A 76 -0.93 -8.07 17.07
CA SER A 76 0.28 -7.29 17.19
C SER A 76 0.70 -7.58 18.61
N THR A 77 1.51 -8.61 18.81
CA THR A 77 2.05 -9.01 20.11
C THR A 77 3.08 -7.97 20.54
N ARG A 78 2.67 -6.70 20.59
CA ARG A 78 3.09 -5.76 21.62
C ARG A 78 2.32 -6.02 22.92
N ASP A 79 1.17 -6.70 22.85
CA ASP A 79 0.36 -7.06 24.03
C ASP A 79 0.66 -8.49 24.56
N THR A 80 1.80 -9.08 24.20
CA THR A 80 2.23 -10.38 24.74
C THR A 80 3.75 -10.42 24.87
N ILE A 81 4.32 -9.45 25.59
CA ILE A 81 5.70 -9.58 26.06
C ILE A 81 5.72 -10.07 27.51
N CYS A 82 4.66 -9.85 28.30
CA CYS A 82 4.44 -10.54 29.57
C CYS A 82 2.92 -10.66 29.82
N SER A 83 2.40 -11.88 29.97
CA SER A 83 1.08 -12.07 30.56
C SER A 83 1.28 -12.27 32.06
N GLY A 84 1.01 -11.23 32.85
CA GLY A 84 0.99 -11.33 34.31
C GLY A 84 -0.44 -11.39 34.82
N GLU A 85 -0.77 -12.38 35.64
CA GLU A 85 -1.99 -12.35 36.46
C GLU A 85 -1.68 -11.65 37.80
N ILE A 86 -2.57 -10.76 38.25
CA ILE A 86 -2.44 -10.13 39.58
C ILE A 86 -2.98 -11.11 40.61
N ILE A 87 -2.09 -11.90 41.20
CA ILE A 87 -2.37 -12.66 42.42
C ILE A 87 -1.61 -11.97 43.56
N VAL A 88 -2.37 -11.25 44.39
CA VAL A 88 -2.00 -10.57 45.64
C VAL A 88 -0.49 -10.31 45.81
N SER A 89 -0.06 -9.10 45.44
CA SER A 89 1.18 -8.42 45.86
C SER A 89 2.55 -8.89 45.32
N LYS A 90 2.63 -9.70 44.26
CA LYS A 90 3.87 -9.80 43.46
C LYS A 90 3.57 -9.85 41.97
N GLN A 91 3.93 -8.78 41.26
CA GLN A 91 3.99 -8.78 39.81
C GLN A 91 5.21 -9.60 39.38
N GLN A 92 5.02 -10.91 39.26
CA GLN A 92 6.00 -11.80 38.65
C GLN A 92 5.74 -11.82 37.14
N PHE A 93 6.47 -10.97 36.41
CA PHE A 93 6.51 -11.05 34.97
C PHE A 93 7.47 -12.19 34.57
N SER A 94 6.96 -13.28 34.02
CA SER A 94 7.79 -14.25 33.28
C SER A 94 7.60 -13.99 31.80
N CYS A 95 8.71 -13.77 31.10
CA CYS A 95 8.79 -14.10 29.68
C CYS A 95 8.97 -15.61 29.52
#